data_AF-A0A7V9KN49-F1
#
_entry.id   AF-A0A7V9KN49-F1
#
_cell.length_a   1.000
_cell.length_b   1.000
_cell.length_c   1.000
_cell.angle_alpha   90.00
_cell.angle_beta   90.00
_cell.angle_gamma   90.00
#
_symmetry.space_group_name_H-M   'P 1'
#
loop_
_entity.id
_entity.type
_entity.pdbx_description
1 polymer ?
#
loop_
_entity_poly.entity_id
_entity_poly.type
_entity_poly.pdbx_seq_one_letter_code
_entity_poly.pdbx_strand_id
1 'polypeptide(L)'
;MRSAAIVTLCGLFFNIGLVQDNPTPSLQPTPLEAFAGQPTAWVTWSKEVGRIESAETRVVVTALVVEDTVKPPHRMSGIRIGLTNQNATDQVYLDGPKLEELKKALEEIERGIESFRNERGDSPLRYLGACELRQPRPTVHTLSAAYYTAPDSSGLSLSAFKGQEFRFPNHRPSGLVEAIGRAMDELKHH
;
A
#
# COMPACT_ATOMS: atom_id res chain seq x y z
N MET A 1 51.65 9.63 61.84
CA MET A 1 51.54 10.20 60.49
C MET A 1 50.57 9.33 59.69
N ARG A 2 49.35 9.82 59.49
CA ARG A 2 48.28 9.14 58.73
C ARG A 2 48.12 9.89 57.42
N SER A 3 48.35 9.24 56.29
CA SER A 3 48.09 9.80 54.96
C SER A 3 46.87 9.11 54.36
N ALA A 4 45.87 9.92 54.06
CA ALA A 4 44.63 9.56 53.39
C ALA A 4 44.82 9.58 51.87
N ALA A 5 44.14 8.68 51.17
CA ALA A 5 43.87 8.82 49.75
C ALA A 5 42.37 8.58 49.55
N ILE A 6 41.63 9.66 49.30
CA ILE A 6 40.22 9.65 48.93
C ILE A 6 40.20 9.53 47.40
N VAL A 7 39.67 8.43 46.87
CA VAL A 7 39.40 8.27 45.44
C VAL A 7 37.97 8.74 45.19
N THR A 8 37.85 9.93 44.61
CA THR A 8 36.58 10.50 44.16
C THR A 8 36.15 9.79 42.88
N LEU A 9 35.09 8.97 42.96
CA LEU A 9 34.47 8.32 41.81
C LEU A 9 33.56 9.34 41.10
N CYS A 10 33.96 9.80 39.92
CA CYS A 10 33.11 10.60 39.03
C CYS A 10 31.93 9.76 38.53
N GLY A 11 30.75 10.00 39.07
CA GLY A 11 29.49 9.48 38.52
C GLY A 11 29.12 10.20 37.23
N LEU A 12 29.22 9.50 36.11
CA LEU A 12 28.66 9.89 34.82
C LEU A 12 27.12 9.83 34.91
N PHE A 13 26.48 10.99 34.90
CA PHE A 13 25.04 11.10 34.69
C PHE A 13 24.74 10.75 33.23
N PHE A 14 24.25 9.53 32.99
CA PHE A 14 23.57 9.19 31.76
C PHE A 14 22.26 9.98 31.71
N ASN A 15 22.26 11.10 31.00
CA ASN A 15 21.03 11.70 30.50
C ASN A 15 20.41 10.72 29.50
N ILE A 16 19.55 9.82 29.99
CA ILE A 16 18.63 9.06 29.14
C ILE A 16 17.58 10.06 28.69
N GLY A 17 17.88 10.77 27.60
CA GLY A 17 16.86 11.47 26.84
C GLY A 17 15.92 10.42 26.30
N LEU A 18 14.76 10.24 26.94
CA LEU A 18 13.62 9.57 26.32
C LEU A 18 13.25 10.42 25.11
N VAL A 19 13.74 10.03 23.94
CA VAL A 19 13.16 10.44 22.67
C VAL A 19 11.72 9.94 22.72
N GLN A 20 10.79 10.84 23.02
CA GLN A 20 9.37 10.60 22.74
C GLN A 20 9.24 10.55 21.23
N ASP A 21 9.41 9.35 20.66
CA ASP A 21 8.83 9.03 19.37
C ASP A 21 7.33 9.25 19.53
N ASN A 22 6.84 10.38 19.03
CA ASN A 22 5.41 10.52 18.79
C ASN A 22 5.01 9.30 17.95
N PRO A 23 4.09 8.43 18.40
CA PRO A 23 3.68 7.30 17.61
C PRO A 23 3.17 7.83 16.28
N THR A 24 3.88 7.51 15.20
CA THR A 24 3.38 7.73 13.85
C THR A 24 2.02 7.06 13.81
N PRO A 25 0.93 7.75 13.47
CA PRO A 25 -0.38 7.13 13.42
C PRO A 25 -0.32 5.93 12.48
N SER A 26 -0.41 4.72 13.03
CA SER A 26 -0.50 3.51 12.22
C SER A 26 -1.88 3.48 11.58
N LEU A 27 -1.93 3.19 10.27
CA LEU A 27 -3.19 2.98 9.59
C LEU A 27 -3.88 1.73 10.16
N GLN A 28 -5.20 1.76 10.27
CA GLN A 28 -5.96 0.56 10.64
C GLN A 28 -5.88 -0.44 9.49
N PRO A 29 -5.57 -1.72 9.75
CA PRO A 29 -5.55 -2.73 8.70
C PRO A 29 -6.95 -2.94 8.12
N THR A 30 -7.04 -3.38 6.87
CA THR A 30 -8.31 -3.90 6.34
C THR A 30 -8.72 -5.18 7.09
N PRO A 31 -10.00 -5.60 7.02
CA PRO A 31 -10.42 -6.87 7.62
C PRO A 31 -9.58 -8.07 7.15
N LEU A 32 -9.28 -8.15 5.85
CA LEU A 32 -8.43 -9.21 5.30
C LEU A 32 -6.99 -9.10 5.78
N GLU A 33 -6.43 -7.90 5.86
CA GLU A 33 -5.08 -7.69 6.39
C GLU A 33 -4.99 -8.10 7.86
N ALA A 34 -5.95 -7.67 8.68
CA ALA A 34 -6.03 -8.02 10.08
C ALA A 34 -6.15 -9.53 10.29
N PHE A 35 -6.95 -10.21 9.45
CA PHE A 35 -7.11 -11.65 9.47
C PHE A 35 -5.83 -12.38 9.03
N ALA A 36 -5.23 -11.96 7.91
CA ALA A 36 -3.99 -12.53 7.39
C ALA A 36 -2.78 -12.33 8.31
N GLY A 37 -2.81 -11.31 9.18
CA GLY A 37 -1.78 -11.05 10.18
C GLY A 37 -1.90 -11.87 11.46
N GLN A 38 -2.97 -12.66 11.63
CA GLN A 38 -3.13 -13.48 12.84
C GLN A 38 -2.13 -14.65 12.86
N PRO A 39 -1.55 -15.00 14.03
CA PRO A 39 -0.61 -16.14 14.12
C PRO A 39 -1.23 -17.49 13.74
N THR A 40 -2.55 -17.60 13.83
CA THR A 40 -3.32 -18.80 13.51
C THR A 40 -3.80 -18.83 12.07
N ALA A 41 -3.57 -17.77 11.29
CA ALA A 41 -4.01 -17.68 9.91
C ALA A 41 -2.90 -18.14 8.95
N TRP A 42 -3.27 -18.86 7.89
CA TRP A 42 -2.36 -19.22 6.81
C TRP A 42 -3.05 -19.17 5.45
N VAL A 43 -2.25 -18.96 4.42
CA VAL A 43 -2.71 -18.95 3.02
C VAL A 43 -2.94 -20.39 2.57
N THR A 44 -4.20 -20.77 2.33
CA THR A 44 -4.55 -22.10 1.79
C THR A 44 -4.48 -22.17 0.28
N TRP A 45 -4.62 -21.02 -0.38
CA TRP A 45 -4.48 -20.90 -1.82
C TRP A 45 -4.00 -19.49 -2.19
N SER A 46 -3.13 -19.39 -3.21
CA SER A 46 -2.79 -18.12 -3.82
C SER A 46 -2.36 -18.26 -5.27
N LYS A 47 -2.54 -17.19 -6.05
CA LYS A 47 -2.12 -17.10 -7.44
C LYS A 47 -1.72 -15.67 -7.77
N GLU A 48 -0.56 -15.49 -8.40
CA GLU A 48 -0.22 -14.21 -9.03
C GLU A 48 -1.09 -14.02 -10.27
N VAL A 49 -1.85 -12.92 -10.32
CA VAL A 49 -2.83 -12.63 -11.39
C VAL A 49 -2.43 -11.43 -12.24
N GLY A 50 -1.38 -10.72 -11.85
CA GLY A 50 -0.82 -9.64 -12.66
C GLY A 50 0.39 -9.00 -12.00
N ARG A 51 1.21 -8.37 -12.86
CA ARG A 51 2.33 -7.53 -12.44
C ARG A 51 2.46 -6.34 -13.39
N ILE A 52 2.85 -5.20 -12.84
CA ILE A 52 3.27 -4.03 -13.62
C ILE A 52 4.66 -3.66 -13.11
N GLU A 53 5.59 -3.45 -14.04
CA GLU A 53 6.98 -3.20 -13.73
C GLU A 53 7.51 -2.04 -14.57
N SER A 54 8.25 -1.17 -13.90
CA SER A 54 9.05 -0.08 -14.47
C SER A 54 10.49 -0.26 -13.99
N ALA A 55 11.42 0.56 -14.48
CA ALA A 55 12.85 0.41 -14.15
C ALA A 55 13.13 0.36 -12.63
N GLU A 56 12.35 1.07 -11.83
CA GLU A 56 12.61 1.24 -10.38
C GLU A 56 11.41 0.88 -9.49
N THR A 57 10.28 0.50 -10.08
CA THR A 57 9.01 0.31 -9.37
C THR A 57 8.31 -0.94 -9.87
N ARG A 58 7.77 -1.74 -8.95
CA ARG A 58 7.01 -2.96 -9.24
C ARG A 58 5.74 -3.02 -8.40
N VAL A 59 4.65 -3.45 -9.02
CA VAL A 59 3.43 -3.88 -8.35
C VAL A 59 3.09 -5.32 -8.76
N VAL A 60 2.72 -6.14 -7.78
CA VAL A 60 2.30 -7.52 -7.97
C VAL A 60 0.93 -7.70 -7.34
N VAL A 61 -0.03 -8.19 -8.13
CA VAL A 61 -1.38 -8.52 -7.66
C VAL A 61 -1.47 -10.03 -7.48
N THR A 62 -1.75 -10.46 -6.26
CA THR A 62 -1.94 -11.86 -5.89
C THR A 62 -3.37 -12.07 -5.41
N ALA A 63 -4.13 -12.96 -6.03
CA ALA A 63 -5.37 -13.47 -5.45
C ALA A 63 -5.03 -14.50 -4.38
N LEU A 64 -5.74 -14.50 -3.25
CA LEU A 64 -5.47 -15.43 -2.16
C LEU A 64 -6.69 -15.75 -1.30
N VAL A 65 -6.60 -16.91 -0.64
CA VAL A 65 -7.53 -17.40 0.38
C VAL A 65 -6.73 -17.66 1.64
N VAL A 66 -7.24 -17.16 2.76
CA VAL A 66 -6.68 -17.36 4.10
C VAL A 66 -7.67 -18.14 4.94
N GLU A 67 -7.18 -19.09 5.73
CA GLU A 67 -7.96 -19.82 6.74
C GLU A 67 -7.27 -19.78 8.10
N ASP A 68 -8.02 -20.00 9.18
CA ASP A 68 -7.50 -20.15 10.54
C ASP A 68 -7.62 -21.58 11.10
N THR A 69 -7.01 -21.82 12.26
CA THR A 69 -6.99 -23.16 12.90
C THR A 69 -8.29 -23.52 13.62
N VAL A 70 -9.28 -22.62 13.69
CA VAL A 70 -10.51 -22.82 14.44
C VAL A 70 -11.37 -23.90 13.74
N LYS A 71 -12.27 -24.56 14.48
CA LYS A 71 -13.19 -25.55 13.89
C LYS A 71 -14.65 -25.12 14.11
N PRO A 72 -15.41 -24.82 13.03
CA PRO A 72 -14.99 -24.78 11.62
C PRO A 72 -13.99 -23.62 11.35
N PRO A 73 -13.12 -23.74 10.33
CA PRO A 73 -12.15 -22.68 10.02
C PRO A 73 -12.87 -21.43 9.55
N HIS A 74 -12.48 -20.28 10.07
CA HIS A 74 -12.84 -19.02 9.44
C HIS A 74 -12.04 -18.86 8.16
N ARG A 75 -12.67 -18.30 7.14
CA ARG A 75 -12.10 -18.17 5.81
C ARG A 75 -12.35 -16.77 5.27
N MET A 76 -11.30 -16.16 4.73
CA MET A 76 -11.40 -14.89 4.01
C MET A 76 -10.68 -15.01 2.67
N SER A 77 -11.19 -14.31 1.67
CA SER A 77 -10.61 -14.28 0.33
C SER A 77 -10.55 -12.85 -0.20
N GLY A 78 -9.59 -12.59 -1.08
CA GLY A 78 -9.37 -11.27 -1.66
C GLY A 78 -8.04 -11.20 -2.39
N ILE A 79 -7.45 -10.01 -2.44
CA ILE A 79 -6.14 -9.81 -3.04
C ILE A 79 -5.13 -9.24 -2.07
N ARG A 80 -3.86 -9.52 -2.37
CA ARG A 80 -2.69 -8.82 -1.87
C ARG A 80 -2.07 -8.05 -3.03
N ILE A 81 -1.84 -6.76 -2.84
CA ILE A 81 -1.09 -5.89 -3.74
C ILE A 81 0.26 -5.60 -3.09
N GLY A 82 1.32 -6.21 -3.61
CA GLY A 82 2.69 -5.92 -3.19
C GLY A 82 3.26 -4.78 -4.03
N LEU A 83 3.78 -3.74 -3.37
CA LEU A 83 4.39 -2.57 -3.98
C LEU A 83 5.86 -2.51 -3.58
N THR A 84 6.74 -2.25 -4.54
CA THR A 84 8.18 -2.13 -4.27
C THR A 84 8.78 -1.05 -5.16
N ASN A 85 9.63 -0.19 -4.59
CA ASN A 85 10.55 0.65 -5.32
C ASN A 85 11.93 0.65 -4.64
N GLN A 86 12.89 1.44 -5.14
CA GLN A 86 14.25 1.50 -4.58
C GLN A 86 14.30 1.91 -3.11
N ASN A 87 13.33 2.70 -2.63
CA ASN A 87 13.37 3.32 -1.32
C ASN A 87 12.45 2.62 -0.32
N ALA A 88 11.51 1.81 -0.79
CA ALA A 88 10.38 1.40 0.03
C ALA A 88 9.64 0.17 -0.51
N THR A 89 9.05 -0.59 0.41
CA THR A 89 8.16 -1.73 0.13
C THR A 89 6.87 -1.53 0.90
N ASP A 90 5.74 -1.92 0.31
CA ASP A 90 4.44 -1.87 0.97
C ASP A 90 3.56 -3.02 0.49
N GLN A 91 2.52 -3.35 1.26
CA GLN A 91 1.63 -4.45 0.95
C GLN A 91 0.21 -4.18 1.45
N VAL A 92 -0.74 -4.07 0.52
CA VAL A 92 -2.16 -3.85 0.84
C VAL A 92 -2.95 -5.13 0.65
N TYR A 93 -3.87 -5.42 1.56
CA TYR A 93 -4.88 -6.46 1.35
C TYR A 93 -6.26 -5.85 1.15
N LEU A 94 -7.00 -6.35 0.15
CA LEU A 94 -8.36 -5.89 -0.15
C LEU A 94 -9.29 -7.10 -0.24
N ASP A 95 -10.44 -6.99 0.42
CA ASP A 95 -11.53 -7.97 0.34
C ASP A 95 -12.49 -7.67 -0.83
N GLY A 96 -13.43 -8.58 -1.09
CA GLY A 96 -14.36 -8.52 -2.22
C GLY A 96 -15.03 -7.15 -2.44
N PRO A 97 -15.69 -6.56 -1.43
CA PRO A 97 -16.33 -5.25 -1.58
C PRO A 97 -15.34 -4.13 -1.96
N LYS A 98 -14.15 -4.11 -1.34
CA LYS A 98 -13.12 -3.09 -1.64
C LYS A 98 -12.49 -3.27 -3.01
N LEU A 99 -12.45 -4.50 -3.52
CA LEU A 99 -11.97 -4.79 -4.87
C LEU A 99 -12.83 -4.16 -5.95
N GLU A 100 -14.15 -4.26 -5.82
CA GLU A 100 -15.09 -3.65 -6.78
C GLU A 100 -14.99 -2.13 -6.76
N GLU A 101 -14.90 -1.52 -5.57
CA GLU A 101 -14.70 -0.08 -5.41
C GLU A 101 -13.40 0.38 -6.10
N LEU A 102 -12.28 -0.32 -5.84
CA LEU A 102 -11.00 0.00 -6.45
C LEU A 102 -11.04 -0.16 -7.98
N LYS A 103 -11.61 -1.26 -8.49
CA LYS A 103 -11.73 -1.52 -9.93
C LYS A 103 -12.51 -0.39 -10.61
N LYS A 104 -13.67 -0.02 -10.06
CA LYS A 104 -14.50 1.07 -10.59
C LYS A 104 -13.77 2.41 -10.59
N ALA A 105 -13.05 2.71 -9.51
CA ALA A 105 -12.26 3.93 -9.39
C ALA A 105 -11.13 4.00 -10.43
N LEU A 106 -10.42 2.89 -10.67
CA LEU A 106 -9.39 2.81 -11.71
C LEU A 106 -9.97 2.97 -13.12
N GLU A 107 -11.13 2.37 -13.39
CA GLU A 107 -11.84 2.56 -14.66
C GLU A 107 -12.30 4.01 -14.86
N GLU A 108 -12.68 4.71 -13.79
CA GLU A 108 -13.00 6.15 -13.86
C GLU A 108 -11.78 6.99 -14.22
N ILE A 109 -10.65 6.75 -13.56
CA ILE A 109 -9.39 7.42 -13.89
C ILE A 109 -9.04 7.15 -15.36
N GLU A 110 -9.12 5.89 -15.81
CA GLU A 110 -8.82 5.49 -17.19
C GLU A 110 -9.67 6.25 -18.22
N ARG A 111 -10.99 6.35 -17.99
CA ARG A 111 -11.91 7.09 -18.88
C ARG A 111 -11.59 8.59 -18.93
N GLY A 112 -11.06 9.16 -17.86
CA GLY A 112 -10.74 10.58 -17.76
C GLY A 112 -9.41 10.99 -18.40
N ILE A 113 -8.53 10.04 -18.75
CA ILE A 113 -7.14 10.33 -19.17
C ILE A 113 -7.09 11.29 -20.37
N GLU A 114 -7.86 11.05 -21.42
CA GLU A 114 -7.75 11.86 -22.64
C GLU A 114 -8.23 13.31 -22.41
N SER A 115 -9.32 13.50 -21.67
CA SER A 115 -9.78 14.84 -21.26
C SER A 115 -8.72 15.54 -20.40
N PHE A 116 -8.20 14.85 -19.39
CA PHE A 116 -7.19 15.37 -18.48
C PHE A 116 -5.88 15.77 -19.19
N ARG A 117 -5.47 15.02 -20.22
CA ARG A 117 -4.28 15.37 -21.02
C ARG A 117 -4.49 16.62 -21.86
N ASN A 118 -5.71 16.82 -22.36
CA ASN A 118 -6.06 17.96 -23.22
C ASN A 118 -6.37 19.25 -22.43
N GLU A 119 -6.71 19.13 -21.15
CA GLU A 119 -6.86 20.28 -20.26
C GLU A 119 -5.53 21.04 -20.11
N ARG A 120 -5.57 22.38 -20.24
CA ARG A 120 -4.43 23.22 -19.89
C ARG A 120 -4.29 23.22 -18.37
N GLY A 121 -3.11 22.85 -17.89
CA GLY A 121 -2.78 22.95 -16.47
C GLY A 121 -1.63 23.91 -16.26
N ASP A 122 -1.68 24.66 -15.16
CA ASP A 122 -0.65 25.62 -14.77
C ASP A 122 0.52 24.96 -14.02
N SER A 123 0.39 23.66 -13.69
CA SER A 123 1.42 22.88 -13.00
C SER A 123 2.10 21.88 -13.94
N PRO A 124 3.44 21.77 -13.91
CA PRO A 124 4.17 20.75 -14.65
C PRO A 124 3.88 19.33 -14.15
N LEU A 125 3.49 19.17 -12.89
CA LEU A 125 3.07 17.88 -12.31
C LEU A 125 1.58 17.93 -11.96
N ARG A 126 0.80 17.02 -12.52
CA ARG A 126 -0.67 16.96 -12.32
C ARG A 126 -1.11 15.53 -12.08
N TYR A 127 -2.20 15.38 -11.33
CA TYR A 127 -2.80 14.09 -11.01
C TYR A 127 -4.29 14.07 -11.35
N LEU A 128 -4.73 12.97 -11.94
CA LEU A 128 -6.11 12.56 -12.11
C LEU A 128 -6.36 11.36 -11.19
N GLY A 129 -7.16 11.53 -10.14
CA GLY A 129 -7.59 10.45 -9.25
C GLY A 129 -9.11 10.34 -9.22
N ALA A 130 -9.62 9.23 -8.68
CA ALA A 130 -11.04 9.06 -8.40
C ALA A 130 -11.40 9.63 -7.02
N CYS A 131 -12.61 10.16 -6.87
CA CYS A 131 -13.10 10.73 -5.62
C CYS A 131 -13.07 9.72 -4.47
N GLU A 132 -13.41 8.47 -4.75
CA GLU A 132 -13.46 7.35 -3.81
C GLU A 132 -12.08 7.00 -3.24
N LEU A 133 -11.01 7.27 -3.98
CA LEU A 133 -9.62 7.05 -3.56
C LEU A 133 -9.00 8.29 -2.90
N ARG A 134 -9.71 9.43 -2.91
CA ARG A 134 -9.21 10.69 -2.37
C ARG A 134 -9.50 10.77 -0.87
N GLN A 135 -8.55 10.28 -0.08
CA GLN A 135 -8.60 10.36 1.38
C GLN A 135 -7.58 11.38 1.90
N PRO A 136 -7.99 12.60 2.31
CA PRO A 136 -7.05 13.61 2.80
C PRO A 136 -6.36 13.19 4.11
N ARG A 137 -7.00 12.28 4.86
CA ARG A 137 -6.46 11.66 6.08
C ARG A 137 -6.86 10.18 6.04
N PRO A 138 -6.08 9.30 5.37
CA PRO A 138 -6.40 7.88 5.36
C PRO A 138 -6.36 7.38 6.81
N THR A 139 -7.41 6.68 7.22
CA THR A 139 -7.51 6.01 8.53
C THR A 139 -7.34 4.51 8.40
N VAL A 140 -7.48 3.97 7.18
CA VAL A 140 -7.37 2.56 6.83
C VAL A 140 -6.23 2.37 5.85
N HIS A 141 -5.49 1.28 5.99
CA HIS A 141 -4.43 0.88 5.09
C HIS A 141 -5.06 0.35 3.79
N THR A 142 -5.18 1.23 2.80
CA THR A 142 -5.83 0.92 1.52
C THR A 142 -5.07 1.56 0.38
N LEU A 143 -5.29 1.07 -0.83
CA LEU A 143 -4.65 1.60 -2.02
C LEU A 143 -5.32 2.91 -2.45
N SER A 144 -4.52 3.93 -2.70
CA SER A 144 -4.87 5.10 -3.51
C SER A 144 -4.17 5.00 -4.86
N ALA A 145 -4.85 5.48 -5.90
CA ALA A 145 -4.36 5.44 -7.28
C ALA A 145 -4.69 6.74 -8.00
N ALA A 146 -3.80 7.13 -8.89
CA ALA A 146 -3.97 8.27 -9.78
C ALA A 146 -3.22 8.04 -11.10
N TYR A 147 -3.65 8.72 -12.16
CA TYR A 147 -2.85 8.93 -13.36
C TYR A 147 -2.11 10.27 -13.23
N TYR A 148 -0.79 10.27 -13.42
CA TYR A 148 0.02 11.49 -13.34
C TYR A 148 0.52 11.94 -14.72
N THR A 149 0.72 13.24 -14.87
CA THR A 149 1.47 13.85 -15.98
C THR A 149 2.58 14.72 -15.40
N ALA A 150 3.79 14.56 -15.94
CA ALA A 150 5.02 15.30 -15.65
C ALA A 150 5.67 15.75 -16.97
N PRO A 151 6.68 16.65 -16.98
CA PRO A 151 7.27 17.15 -18.21
C PRO A 151 7.85 16.08 -19.15
N ASP A 152 8.36 14.99 -18.58
CA ASP A 152 9.07 13.93 -19.28
C ASP A 152 8.38 12.56 -19.21
N SER A 153 7.30 12.45 -18.44
CA SER A 153 6.67 11.17 -18.15
C SER A 153 5.19 11.31 -17.78
N SER A 154 4.44 10.25 -18.01
CA SER A 154 3.08 10.13 -17.51
C SER A 154 2.80 8.66 -17.24
N GLY A 155 1.89 8.37 -16.32
CA GLY A 155 1.55 6.99 -16.03
C GLY A 155 0.77 6.82 -14.75
N LEU A 156 0.79 5.59 -14.24
CA LEU A 156 0.11 5.20 -13.01
C LEU A 156 0.94 5.60 -11.79
N SER A 157 0.28 6.16 -10.78
CA SER A 157 0.82 6.40 -9.46
C SER A 157 -0.03 5.66 -8.43
N LEU A 158 0.62 4.90 -7.56
CA LEU A 158 0.01 4.15 -6.46
C LEU A 158 0.61 4.58 -5.12
N SER A 159 -0.19 4.55 -4.06
CA SER A 159 0.28 4.76 -2.69
C SER A 159 -0.66 4.09 -1.71
N ALA A 160 -0.17 3.55 -0.60
CA ALA A 160 -1.02 3.00 0.46
C ALA A 160 -0.76 3.62 1.85
N PHE A 161 0.43 4.19 2.04
CA PHE A 161 0.78 4.96 3.22
C PHE A 161 1.18 6.41 2.88
N LYS A 162 0.99 7.31 3.86
CA LYS A 162 1.18 8.75 3.69
C LYS A 162 2.62 9.06 3.27
N GLY A 163 2.78 9.62 2.07
CA GLY A 163 4.05 10.14 1.55
C GLY A 163 4.89 9.13 0.76
N GLN A 164 4.45 7.88 0.65
CA GLN A 164 5.13 6.86 -0.13
C GLN A 164 4.41 6.65 -1.46
N GLU A 165 5.02 7.15 -2.54
CA GLU A 165 4.46 7.09 -3.89
C GLU A 165 5.24 6.10 -4.75
N PHE A 166 4.52 5.25 -5.46
CA PHE A 166 5.04 4.28 -6.41
C PHE A 166 4.59 4.70 -7.81
N ARG A 167 5.52 5.26 -8.59
CA ARG A 167 5.24 5.72 -9.95
C ARG A 167 5.65 4.66 -10.97
N PHE A 168 4.76 4.46 -11.94
CA PHE A 168 4.91 3.53 -13.06
C PHE A 168 4.82 4.31 -14.38
N PRO A 169 5.95 4.89 -14.85
CA PRO A 169 5.98 5.61 -16.11
C PRO A 169 5.50 4.75 -17.27
N ASN A 170 4.76 5.35 -18.20
CA ASN A 170 4.19 4.71 -19.39
C ASN A 170 3.17 3.59 -19.13
N HIS A 171 2.72 3.42 -17.89
CA HIS A 171 1.67 2.46 -17.54
C HIS A 171 0.34 3.17 -17.29
N ARG A 172 -0.76 2.56 -17.73
CA ARG A 172 -2.12 3.09 -17.54
C ARG A 172 -2.86 2.32 -16.43
N PRO A 173 -3.86 2.93 -15.75
CA PRO A 173 -4.70 2.26 -14.75
C PRO A 173 -5.35 0.95 -15.25
N SER A 174 -5.68 0.88 -16.54
CA SER A 174 -6.22 -0.32 -17.22
C SER A 174 -5.43 -1.60 -16.94
N GLY A 175 -4.09 -1.54 -16.88
CA GLY A 175 -3.29 -2.73 -16.55
C GLY A 175 -3.59 -3.29 -15.16
N LEU A 176 -3.89 -2.41 -14.19
CA LEU A 176 -4.28 -2.81 -12.84
C LEU A 176 -5.75 -3.26 -12.80
N VAL A 177 -6.64 -2.63 -13.57
CA VAL A 177 -8.04 -3.07 -13.74
C VAL A 177 -8.10 -4.51 -14.25
N GLU A 178 -7.30 -4.84 -15.26
CA GLU A 178 -7.23 -6.20 -15.81
C GLU A 178 -6.73 -7.23 -14.78
N ALA A 179 -5.69 -6.87 -14.01
CA ALA A 179 -5.17 -7.74 -12.97
C ALA A 179 -6.20 -7.98 -11.84
N ILE A 180 -6.93 -6.94 -11.43
CA ILE A 180 -8.00 -7.06 -10.44
C ILE A 180 -9.16 -7.90 -10.99
N GLY A 181 -9.56 -7.68 -12.24
CA GLY A 181 -10.60 -8.50 -12.89
C GLY A 181 -10.25 -9.99 -12.90
N ARG A 182 -9.02 -10.33 -13.30
CA ARG A 182 -8.52 -11.72 -13.22
C ARG A 182 -8.54 -12.25 -11.78
N ALA A 183 -8.15 -11.43 -10.80
CA ALA A 183 -8.22 -11.81 -9.40
C ALA A 183 -9.64 -12.20 -8.97
N MET A 184 -10.61 -11.34 -9.30
CA MET A 184 -12.01 -11.57 -8.96
C MET A 184 -12.57 -12.83 -9.62
N ASP A 185 -12.14 -13.14 -10.85
CA ASP A 185 -12.55 -14.37 -11.52
C ASP A 185 -11.94 -15.62 -10.85
N GLU A 186 -10.65 -15.60 -10.52
CA GLU A 186 -10.01 -16.72 -9.82
C GLU A 186 -10.64 -16.97 -8.43
N LEU A 187 -10.98 -15.92 -7.70
CA LEU A 187 -11.60 -16.02 -6.37
C LEU A 187 -13.01 -16.63 -6.39
N LYS A 188 -13.71 -16.67 -7.53
CA LYS A 188 -15.01 -17.35 -7.65
C LYS A 188 -14.88 -18.88 -7.65
N HIS A 189 -13.69 -19.39 -7.97
CA HIS A 189 -13.41 -20.82 -8.08
C HIS A 189 -12.81 -21.42 -6.79
N HIS A 190 -12.56 -20.59 -5.80
CA HIS A 190 -11.94 -20.98 -4.54
C HIS A 190 -12.78 -20.47 -3.38
#